data_AF-A0A7X8SRK3-F1
#
_entry.id   AF-A0A7X8SRK3-F1
#
_cell.length_a   1.000
_cell.length_b   1.000
_cell.length_c   1.000
_cell.angle_alpha   90.00
_cell.angle_beta   90.00
_cell.angle_gamma   90.00
#
_symmetry.space_group_name_H-M   'P 1'
#
loop_
_entity.id
_entity.type
_entity.pdbx_description
1 polymer ?
#
loop_
_entity_poly.entity_id
_entity_poly.type
_entity_poly.pdbx_seq_one_letter_code
_entity_poly.pdbx_strand_id
1 'polypeptide(L)'
;LGKVNALPIENITNSKDLTNDVYDLQLSSELVDLAGAVKVLTIGDRSAALDFAAGSTISEDALGLPRKETPDAGAYEGEKKAFDPVNTVFNTTTSTQYYTLQEAIDDASAEDVITINGTHKEQIAITKSLTIQGDDASEDILEGLANQVINNGSVIQVSGGDIDVNFNHFTVTGGDAAGNGGGVNILDVTGLVSFADMTISGNTTSTGHGGGISAVGSDVEIVNTTIENNTTQATTERFGGGLFIAPGLSLAEGATVTVKKTTFNNNTSAKSGGAIGIEGRYKNGNPVALVLENVTVFGNTAGNGGAIFTKAADLATDNTQSNISLVVDHST
;
A
#
# COMPACT_ATOMS: atom_id res chain seq x y z
N LEU A 1 -44.17 2.56 -21.15
CA LEU A 1 -44.50 3.99 -20.91
C LEU A 1 -45.89 4.08 -20.28
N GLY A 2 -46.00 3.85 -18.97
CA GLY A 2 -47.27 3.93 -18.23
C GLY A 2 -47.19 5.04 -17.18
N LYS A 3 -48.17 5.96 -17.15
CA LYS A 3 -48.24 7.18 -16.33
C LYS A 3 -48.97 6.97 -14.98
N VAL A 4 -48.57 7.59 -13.85
CA VAL A 4 -49.26 7.49 -12.52
C VAL A 4 -50.29 8.58 -12.56
N ASN A 5 -51.52 8.25 -12.19
CA ASN A 5 -52.45 9.26 -11.73
C ASN A 5 -52.19 9.57 -10.26
N ALA A 6 -52.06 10.87 -10.00
CA ALA A 6 -51.81 11.48 -8.71
C ALA A 6 -52.54 10.81 -7.53
N LEU A 7 -51.85 10.78 -6.39
CA LEU A 7 -52.46 10.59 -5.07
C LEU A 7 -53.80 11.33 -4.97
N PRO A 8 -54.84 10.73 -4.34
CA PRO A 8 -56.13 11.39 -4.16
C PRO A 8 -55.89 12.75 -3.49
N ILE A 9 -56.35 13.81 -4.15
CA ILE A 9 -56.16 15.22 -3.74
C ILE A 9 -56.85 15.52 -2.39
N GLU A 10 -57.58 14.57 -1.81
CA GLU A 10 -58.45 14.80 -0.65
C GLU A 10 -57.75 14.76 0.72
N ASN A 11 -56.47 14.38 0.83
CA ASN A 11 -55.75 14.34 2.13
C ASN A 11 -54.58 15.34 2.25
N ILE A 12 -54.68 16.51 1.60
CA ILE A 12 -53.95 17.70 2.07
C ILE A 12 -54.94 18.48 2.94
N THR A 13 -55.04 18.11 4.22
CA THR A 13 -55.79 18.94 5.18
C THR A 13 -54.99 20.22 5.41
N ASN A 14 -55.56 21.36 5.02
CA ASN A 14 -55.11 22.67 5.49
C ASN A 14 -55.28 22.69 7.02
N SER A 15 -54.22 22.38 7.75
CA SER A 15 -54.11 22.76 9.15
C SER A 15 -53.89 24.27 9.17
N LYS A 16 -54.98 25.05 9.20
CA LYS A 16 -54.89 26.47 9.56
C LYS A 16 -54.65 26.54 11.06
N ASP A 17 -53.39 26.39 11.45
CA ASP A 17 -52.94 26.97 12.71
C ASP A 17 -51.96 28.11 12.41
N LEU A 18 -52.24 29.23 13.07
CA LEU A 18 -51.71 30.53 12.72
C LEU A 18 -50.20 30.60 12.95
N THR A 19 -49.41 30.64 11.86
CA THR A 19 -48.23 31.49 11.61
C THR A 19 -47.21 30.93 10.62
N ASN A 20 -47.38 29.71 10.10
CA ASN A 20 -46.60 29.19 8.95
C ASN A 20 -47.42 28.13 8.22
N ASP A 21 -47.54 28.21 6.90
CA ASP A 21 -48.14 27.16 6.07
C ASP A 21 -47.25 25.90 6.12
N VAL A 22 -47.47 25.04 7.10
CA VAL A 22 -46.84 23.71 7.17
C VAL A 22 -47.77 22.73 6.46
N TYR A 23 -47.36 22.28 5.29
CA TYR A 23 -48.04 21.20 4.57
C TYR A 23 -47.62 19.87 5.21
N ASP A 24 -48.49 19.28 6.03
CA ASP A 24 -48.29 17.92 6.53
C ASP A 24 -48.53 16.91 5.40
N LEU A 25 -47.49 16.18 5.04
CA LEU A 25 -47.57 15.14 4.02
C LEU A 25 -48.02 13.83 4.68
N GLN A 26 -49.32 13.52 4.59
CA GLN A 26 -49.82 12.22 5.01
C GLN A 26 -49.45 11.15 3.98
N LEU A 27 -48.45 10.33 4.29
CA LEU A 27 -48.13 9.10 3.54
C LEU A 27 -49.16 8.02 3.90
N SER A 28 -49.68 7.29 2.92
CA SER A 28 -50.66 6.23 3.17
C SER A 28 -50.06 5.11 4.03
N SER A 29 -50.91 4.43 4.81
CA SER A 29 -50.50 3.31 5.67
C SER A 29 -49.99 2.08 4.90
N GLU A 30 -50.24 2.02 3.60
CA GLU A 30 -49.73 1.00 2.69
C GLU A 30 -49.27 1.64 1.37
N LEU A 31 -48.10 1.22 0.88
CA LEU A 31 -47.58 1.59 -0.44
C LEU A 31 -47.83 0.41 -1.38
N VAL A 32 -48.89 0.48 -2.19
CA VAL A 32 -49.25 -0.60 -3.12
C VAL A 32 -48.93 -0.15 -4.54
N ASP A 33 -48.06 -0.89 -5.23
CA ASP A 33 -47.74 -0.64 -6.63
C ASP A 33 -48.87 -1.17 -7.53
N LEU A 34 -49.58 -0.25 -8.18
CA LEU A 34 -50.69 -0.55 -9.10
C LEU A 34 -50.35 -0.15 -10.55
N ALA A 35 -49.06 -0.03 -10.89
CA ALA A 35 -48.54 0.11 -12.26
C ALA A 35 -48.82 1.45 -13.01
N GLY A 36 -48.57 2.60 -12.37
CA GLY A 36 -48.44 3.91 -13.05
C GLY A 36 -47.04 4.57 -12.89
N ALA A 37 -46.71 5.64 -13.63
CA ALA A 37 -45.50 6.54 -13.53
C ALA A 37 -45.33 7.42 -12.27
N VAL A 38 -44.52 6.93 -11.34
CA VAL A 38 -44.02 7.58 -10.12
C VAL A 38 -44.12 9.12 -10.11
N LYS A 39 -44.91 9.68 -9.18
CA LYS A 39 -44.77 11.09 -8.78
C LYS A 39 -43.52 11.19 -7.90
N VAL A 40 -42.48 11.86 -8.39
CA VAL A 40 -41.35 12.27 -7.56
C VAL A 40 -41.84 13.42 -6.68
N LEU A 41 -41.96 13.16 -5.39
CA LEU A 41 -42.24 14.20 -4.42
C LEU A 41 -40.90 14.77 -3.95
N THR A 42 -40.52 15.92 -4.51
CA THR A 42 -39.31 16.63 -4.07
C THR A 42 -39.60 17.27 -2.73
N ILE A 43 -38.87 16.84 -1.71
CA ILE A 43 -38.76 17.54 -0.44
C ILE A 43 -38.10 18.89 -0.76
N GLY A 44 -38.85 19.99 -0.62
CA GLY A 44 -38.38 21.31 -1.06
C GLY A 44 -37.17 21.78 -0.26
N ASP A 45 -36.40 22.72 -0.81
CA ASP A 45 -35.12 23.25 -0.26
C ASP A 45 -35.23 23.89 1.15
N ARG A 46 -36.43 23.92 1.74
CA ARG A 46 -36.74 24.41 3.09
C ARG A 46 -37.27 23.35 4.05
N SER A 47 -37.35 22.08 3.63
CA SER A 47 -37.74 21.00 4.52
C SER A 47 -36.60 20.70 5.49
N ALA A 48 -36.90 20.81 6.78
CA ALA A 48 -36.02 20.35 7.84
C ALA A 48 -36.42 18.92 8.19
N ALA A 49 -35.46 17.99 8.18
CA ALA A 49 -35.64 16.72 8.85
C ALA A 49 -35.68 17.00 10.35
N LEU A 50 -36.86 16.82 10.96
CA LEU A 50 -36.99 16.83 12.42
C LEU A 50 -36.60 15.45 12.92
N ASP A 51 -35.42 15.36 13.52
CA ASP A 51 -34.98 14.17 14.21
C ASP A 51 -35.76 14.01 15.52
N PHE A 52 -36.64 13.01 15.57
CA PHE A 52 -37.39 12.63 16.77
C PHE A 52 -36.62 11.65 17.68
N ALA A 53 -35.33 11.39 17.43
CA ALA A 53 -34.45 10.68 18.35
C ALA A 53 -34.10 11.55 19.59
N ALA A 54 -35.11 12.16 20.21
CA ALA A 54 -34.99 12.74 21.53
C ALA A 54 -34.92 11.61 22.56
N GLY A 55 -33.70 11.23 22.93
CA GLY A 55 -33.44 10.53 24.18
C GLY A 55 -33.77 9.03 24.17
N SER A 56 -33.10 8.27 23.30
CA SER A 56 -32.89 6.85 23.59
C SER A 56 -32.13 6.74 24.92
N THR A 57 -32.82 6.40 26.01
CA THR A 57 -32.22 6.12 27.33
C THR A 57 -31.57 4.74 27.40
N ILE A 58 -31.70 3.96 26.34
CA ILE A 58 -31.07 2.66 26.19
C ILE A 58 -29.58 2.89 25.96
N SER A 59 -28.75 2.43 26.90
CA SER A 59 -27.29 2.48 26.82
C SER A 59 -26.72 1.61 25.73
N GLU A 60 -27.54 0.71 25.18
CA GLU A 60 -27.17 -0.31 24.20
C GLU A 60 -28.09 -0.25 22.97
N ASP A 61 -27.59 -0.71 21.83
CA ASP A 61 -28.39 -0.91 20.62
C ASP A 61 -29.21 -2.22 20.66
N ALA A 62 -29.89 -2.57 19.57
CA ALA A 62 -30.68 -3.81 19.47
C ALA A 62 -29.82 -5.10 19.49
N LEU A 63 -28.48 -4.97 19.46
CA LEU A 63 -27.51 -6.06 19.54
C LEU A 63 -26.77 -6.09 20.89
N GLY A 64 -27.05 -5.16 21.81
CA GLY A 64 -26.44 -5.11 23.14
C GLY A 64 -25.10 -4.36 23.19
N LEU A 65 -24.76 -3.54 22.19
CA LEU A 65 -23.50 -2.79 22.14
C LEU A 65 -23.64 -1.36 22.70
N PRO A 66 -22.67 -0.85 23.49
CA PRO A 66 -22.76 0.48 24.11
C PRO A 66 -22.79 1.62 23.09
N ARG A 67 -23.80 2.49 23.18
CA ARG A 67 -23.90 3.71 22.34
C ARG A 67 -22.88 4.75 22.79
N LYS A 68 -21.94 5.13 21.94
CA LYS A 68 -20.82 6.01 22.31
C LYS A 68 -21.09 7.51 22.16
N GLU A 69 -22.05 7.94 21.35
CA GLU A 69 -22.38 9.37 21.17
C GLU A 69 -23.88 9.66 21.04
N THR A 70 -24.29 10.88 21.41
CA THR A 70 -25.67 11.40 21.27
C THR A 70 -25.66 12.74 20.55
N PRO A 71 -26.47 12.95 19.48
CA PRO A 71 -27.43 12.01 18.88
C PRO A 71 -26.83 11.18 17.74
N ASP A 72 -26.91 9.86 17.86
CA ASP A 72 -26.52 8.89 16.82
C ASP A 72 -27.74 8.55 15.95
N ALA A 73 -27.72 9.04 14.71
CA ALA A 73 -28.70 8.76 13.68
C ALA A 73 -28.39 7.43 12.96
N GLY A 74 -28.31 6.33 13.71
CA GLY A 74 -28.32 4.96 13.19
C GLY A 74 -27.32 4.69 12.06
N ALA A 75 -26.14 5.30 12.13
CA ALA A 75 -25.14 5.16 11.08
C ALA A 75 -24.32 3.87 11.29
N TYR A 76 -24.94 2.72 11.01
CA TYR A 76 -24.21 1.54 10.50
C TYR A 76 -22.95 1.13 11.29
N GLU A 77 -22.97 1.15 12.62
CA GLU A 77 -21.82 0.70 13.44
C GLU A 77 -21.90 -0.80 13.73
N GLY A 78 -21.55 -1.66 12.77
CA GLY A 78 -21.36 -3.09 13.07
C GLY A 78 -21.78 -4.10 12.02
N GLU A 79 -22.22 -3.70 10.82
CA GLU A 79 -22.19 -4.65 9.72
C GLU A 79 -20.73 -5.02 9.47
N LYS A 80 -20.34 -6.24 9.85
CA LYS A 80 -19.15 -6.88 9.30
C LYS A 80 -19.28 -6.71 7.80
N LYS A 81 -18.45 -5.84 7.20
CA LYS A 81 -18.26 -5.79 5.76
C LYS A 81 -18.11 -7.25 5.34
N ALA A 82 -18.94 -7.75 4.43
CA ALA A 82 -18.83 -9.15 4.06
C ALA A 82 -17.38 -9.40 3.62
N PHE A 83 -16.70 -10.36 4.25
CA PHE A 83 -15.33 -10.71 3.88
C PHE A 83 -15.31 -11.01 2.38
N ASP A 84 -14.34 -10.45 1.70
CA ASP A 84 -14.10 -10.78 0.29
C ASP A 84 -13.55 -12.21 0.24
N PRO A 85 -14.26 -13.18 -0.35
CA PRO A 85 -13.79 -14.55 -0.42
C PRO A 85 -12.60 -14.72 -1.38
N VAL A 86 -12.27 -13.69 -2.17
CA VAL A 86 -11.14 -13.67 -3.10
C VAL A 86 -9.96 -12.94 -2.47
N ASN A 87 -10.18 -11.74 -1.94
CA ASN A 87 -9.13 -10.89 -1.37
C ASN A 87 -9.02 -11.08 0.14
N THR A 88 -8.31 -12.11 0.59
CA THR A 88 -8.25 -12.49 2.01
C THR A 88 -6.92 -12.15 2.65
N VAL A 89 -6.95 -11.61 3.87
CA VAL A 89 -5.78 -11.46 4.73
C VAL A 89 -5.97 -12.31 5.98
N PHE A 90 -4.98 -13.14 6.31
CA PHE A 90 -5.07 -14.06 7.43
C PHE A 90 -3.75 -14.15 8.17
N ASN A 91 -3.75 -13.85 9.47
CA ASN A 91 -2.62 -14.18 10.33
C ASN A 91 -2.72 -15.68 10.67
N THR A 92 -1.91 -16.48 9.99
CA THR A 92 -1.89 -17.94 10.15
C THR A 92 -1.41 -18.37 11.53
N THR A 93 -0.56 -17.57 12.18
CA THR A 93 -0.08 -17.85 13.54
C THR A 93 -1.22 -17.78 14.56
N THR A 94 -2.06 -16.75 14.47
CA THR A 94 -3.18 -16.54 15.41
C THR A 94 -4.51 -17.13 14.92
N SER A 95 -4.54 -17.62 13.68
CA SER A 95 -5.77 -18.06 12.99
C SER A 95 -6.85 -16.96 12.90
N THR A 96 -6.41 -15.71 12.70
CA THR A 96 -7.29 -14.53 12.68
C THR A 96 -7.36 -13.94 11.27
N GLN A 97 -8.56 -13.60 10.82
CA GLN A 97 -8.81 -12.99 9.52
C GLN A 97 -9.00 -11.46 9.67
N TYR A 98 -8.45 -10.71 8.73
CA TYR A 98 -8.49 -9.24 8.68
C TYR A 98 -9.04 -8.75 7.34
N TYR A 99 -9.47 -7.48 7.27
CA TYR A 99 -9.94 -6.88 6.03
C TYR A 99 -8.82 -6.26 5.22
N THR A 100 -7.77 -5.81 5.89
CA THR A 100 -6.60 -5.18 5.27
C THR A 100 -5.32 -5.82 5.79
N LEU A 101 -4.26 -5.74 4.99
CA LEU A 101 -2.95 -6.21 5.37
C LEU A 101 -2.36 -5.36 6.50
N GLN A 102 -2.61 -4.05 6.50
CA GLN A 102 -2.14 -3.19 7.58
C GLN A 102 -2.79 -3.55 8.93
N GLU A 103 -4.09 -3.83 8.99
CA GLU A 103 -4.75 -4.27 10.24
C GLU A 103 -4.13 -5.57 10.77
N ALA A 104 -3.83 -6.51 9.89
CA ALA A 104 -3.16 -7.75 10.27
C ALA A 104 -1.74 -7.50 10.81
N ILE A 105 -0.98 -6.59 10.18
CA ILE A 105 0.36 -6.20 10.61
C ILE A 105 0.31 -5.49 11.97
N ASP A 106 -0.67 -4.62 12.19
CA ASP A 106 -0.80 -3.86 13.43
C ASP A 106 -1.08 -4.79 14.63
N ASP A 107 -1.98 -5.76 14.45
CA ASP A 107 -2.36 -6.75 15.47
C ASP A 107 -1.32 -7.87 15.65
N ALA A 108 -0.54 -8.17 14.62
CA ALA A 108 0.47 -9.24 14.65
C ALA A 108 1.54 -9.02 15.74
N SER A 109 1.94 -10.13 16.35
CA SER A 109 3.16 -10.23 17.15
C SER A 109 4.38 -10.35 16.24
N ALA A 110 5.57 -10.08 16.79
CA ALA A 110 6.80 -10.33 16.05
C ALA A 110 6.90 -11.82 15.68
N GLU A 111 7.43 -12.09 14.49
CA GLU A 111 7.57 -13.41 13.86
C GLU A 111 6.27 -14.06 13.37
N ASP A 112 5.13 -13.38 13.46
CA ASP A 112 3.88 -13.88 12.88
C ASP A 112 3.97 -14.02 11.35
N VAL A 113 3.18 -14.96 10.83
CA VAL A 113 3.04 -15.21 9.38
C VAL A 113 1.66 -14.76 8.93
N ILE A 114 1.63 -13.72 8.10
CA ILE A 114 0.42 -13.18 7.50
C ILE A 114 0.35 -13.66 6.05
N THR A 115 -0.68 -14.44 5.72
CA THR A 115 -0.96 -14.85 4.35
C THR A 115 -1.94 -13.89 3.68
N ILE A 116 -1.66 -13.56 2.42
CA ILE A 116 -2.56 -12.82 1.54
C ILE A 116 -3.01 -13.72 0.40
N ASN A 117 -4.22 -13.50 -0.09
CA ASN A 117 -4.70 -14.10 -1.34
C ASN A 117 -5.44 -13.03 -2.14
N GLY A 118 -5.24 -12.99 -3.46
CA GLY A 118 -5.87 -12.04 -4.36
C GLY A 118 -5.22 -10.66 -4.36
N THR A 119 -5.94 -9.65 -4.87
CA THR A 119 -5.42 -8.30 -5.06
C THR A 119 -5.80 -7.37 -3.91
N HIS A 120 -4.78 -6.92 -3.18
CA HIS A 120 -4.85 -5.96 -2.09
C HIS A 120 -4.38 -4.58 -2.55
N LYS A 121 -5.30 -3.62 -2.62
CA LYS A 121 -4.99 -2.22 -2.97
C LYS A 121 -4.77 -1.41 -1.70
N GLU A 122 -3.53 -1.41 -1.23
CA GLU A 122 -3.16 -0.72 0.00
C GLU A 122 -1.66 -0.42 0.02
N GLN A 123 -1.26 0.39 0.99
CA GLN A 123 0.15 0.63 1.31
C GLN A 123 0.38 0.17 2.74
N ILE A 124 1.49 -0.50 2.98
CA ILE A 124 1.80 -1.07 4.29
C ILE A 124 3.09 -0.52 4.89
N ALA A 125 3.12 -0.43 6.21
CA ALA A 125 4.29 -0.10 6.99
C ALA A 125 4.59 -1.25 7.97
N ILE A 126 5.82 -1.76 7.90
CA ILE A 126 6.30 -2.86 8.74
C ILE A 126 7.40 -2.33 9.65
N THR A 127 7.22 -2.54 10.95
CA THR A 127 8.12 -2.06 12.02
C THR A 127 8.53 -3.13 13.02
N LYS A 128 8.22 -4.39 12.71
CA LYS A 128 8.44 -5.57 13.55
C LYS A 128 8.82 -6.75 12.65
N SER A 129 9.53 -7.73 13.20
CA SER A 129 9.85 -8.95 12.46
C SER A 129 8.56 -9.67 12.08
N LEU A 130 8.40 -10.09 10.83
CA LEU A 130 7.20 -10.80 10.36
C LEU A 130 7.45 -11.47 9.01
N THR A 131 6.53 -12.35 8.60
CA THR A 131 6.49 -12.92 7.25
C THR A 131 5.18 -12.54 6.56
N ILE A 132 5.25 -12.01 5.34
CA ILE A 132 4.11 -11.85 4.44
C ILE A 132 4.21 -12.89 3.32
N GLN A 133 3.14 -13.64 3.10
CA GLN A 133 3.14 -14.85 2.29
C GLN A 133 1.95 -14.88 1.33
N GLY A 134 2.18 -14.92 0.02
CA GLY A 134 1.18 -15.37 -0.95
C GLY A 134 1.27 -16.88 -1.20
N ASP A 135 0.45 -17.42 -2.09
CA ASP A 135 0.60 -18.76 -2.66
C ASP A 135 0.95 -18.74 -4.15
N ASP A 136 0.53 -17.70 -4.88
CA ASP A 136 0.82 -17.49 -6.30
C ASP A 136 1.05 -16.01 -6.63
N ALA A 137 2.28 -15.66 -6.99
CA ALA A 137 2.63 -14.28 -7.35
C ALA A 137 1.86 -13.72 -8.56
N SER A 138 1.20 -14.55 -9.37
CA SER A 138 0.37 -14.07 -10.48
C SER A 138 -1.05 -13.65 -10.07
N GLU A 139 -1.52 -14.08 -8.90
CA GLU A 139 -2.87 -13.81 -8.37
C GLU A 139 -2.81 -12.94 -7.11
N ASP A 140 -1.77 -13.13 -6.28
CA ASP A 140 -1.57 -12.42 -5.03
C ASP A 140 -0.78 -11.15 -5.26
N ILE A 141 -1.48 -10.02 -5.20
CA ILE A 141 -0.96 -8.74 -5.65
C ILE A 141 -1.17 -7.73 -4.56
N LEU A 142 -0.07 -7.15 -4.06
CA LEU A 142 -0.10 -5.92 -3.30
C LEU A 142 0.11 -4.75 -4.28
N GLU A 143 -0.96 -4.02 -4.55
CA GLU A 143 -0.99 -2.91 -5.51
C GLU A 143 -1.05 -1.56 -4.80
N GLY A 144 -0.16 -0.65 -5.20
CA GLY A 144 -0.13 0.72 -4.70
C GLY A 144 -1.42 1.49 -4.96
N LEU A 145 -1.69 2.47 -4.10
CA LEU A 145 -2.83 3.36 -4.23
C LEU A 145 -2.49 4.51 -5.19
N ALA A 146 -3.24 4.63 -6.29
CA ALA A 146 -3.09 5.75 -7.20
C ALA A 146 -3.29 7.10 -6.50
N ASN A 147 -2.40 8.07 -6.74
CA ASN A 147 -2.50 9.47 -6.32
C ASN A 147 -2.58 9.72 -4.79
N GLN A 148 -2.12 8.81 -3.95
CA GLN A 148 -2.13 8.99 -2.49
C GLN A 148 -0.76 9.45 -1.95
N VAL A 149 -0.80 10.41 -1.01
CA VAL A 149 0.38 11.08 -0.39
C VAL A 149 0.85 10.37 0.89
N ILE A 150 0.11 9.36 1.35
CA ILE A 150 0.57 8.54 2.48
C ILE A 150 1.89 7.86 2.11
N ASN A 151 2.81 7.77 3.07
CA ASN A 151 3.99 6.92 2.97
C ASN A 151 4.97 7.23 1.82
N ASN A 152 5.02 8.50 1.40
CA ASN A 152 5.79 8.94 0.23
C ASN A 152 5.45 8.19 -1.08
N GLY A 153 4.36 7.42 -1.13
CA GLY A 153 3.86 6.69 -2.31
C GLY A 153 4.42 5.26 -2.52
N SER A 154 5.25 4.73 -1.62
CA SER A 154 5.72 3.34 -1.67
C SER A 154 4.59 2.34 -1.37
N VAL A 155 4.59 1.17 -2.01
CA VAL A 155 3.64 0.09 -1.67
C VAL A 155 3.97 -0.52 -0.31
N ILE A 156 5.25 -0.83 -0.08
CA ILE A 156 5.76 -1.38 1.18
C ILE A 156 6.82 -0.45 1.75
N GLN A 157 6.68 -0.09 3.02
CA GLN A 157 7.76 0.51 3.80
C GLN A 157 8.20 -0.44 4.90
N VAL A 158 9.50 -0.66 4.99
CA VAL A 158 10.15 -1.39 6.07
C VAL A 158 11.11 -0.46 6.79
N SER A 159 10.93 -0.33 8.09
CA SER A 159 11.77 0.51 8.95
C SER A 159 11.73 -0.03 10.37
N GLY A 160 12.67 0.39 11.21
CA GLY A 160 12.86 -0.20 12.53
C GLY A 160 14.19 -0.93 12.54
N GLY A 161 14.88 -0.90 13.67
CA GLY A 161 16.28 -1.32 13.76
C GLY A 161 16.47 -2.82 13.48
N ASP A 162 16.55 -3.62 14.53
CA ASP A 162 16.86 -5.04 14.44
C ASP A 162 15.59 -5.88 14.22
N ILE A 163 15.11 -5.91 12.96
CA ILE A 163 13.92 -6.68 12.56
C ILE A 163 14.22 -7.56 11.33
N ASP A 164 13.65 -8.77 11.33
CA ASP A 164 13.72 -9.69 10.20
C ASP A 164 12.37 -9.76 9.48
N VAL A 165 12.34 -9.39 8.21
CA VAL A 165 11.10 -9.32 7.42
C VAL A 165 11.23 -10.18 6.18
N ASN A 166 10.31 -11.14 6.01
CA ASN A 166 10.30 -12.05 4.86
C ASN A 166 9.08 -11.81 3.97
N PHE A 167 9.30 -11.64 2.68
CA PHE A 167 8.27 -11.52 1.66
C PHE A 167 8.36 -12.69 0.68
N ASN A 168 7.29 -13.47 0.54
CA ASN A 168 7.32 -14.70 -0.20
C ASN A 168 6.10 -14.86 -1.14
N HIS A 169 6.34 -15.25 -2.40
CA HIS A 169 5.28 -15.73 -3.32
C HIS A 169 4.15 -14.73 -3.63
N PHE A 170 4.42 -13.43 -3.72
CA PHE A 170 3.42 -12.45 -4.17
C PHE A 170 4.02 -11.37 -5.07
N THR A 171 3.15 -10.55 -5.67
CA THR A 171 3.53 -9.42 -6.51
C THR A 171 3.41 -8.08 -5.76
N VAL A 172 4.40 -7.20 -5.95
CA VAL A 172 4.32 -5.79 -5.56
C VAL A 172 4.30 -4.91 -6.81
N THR A 173 3.25 -4.12 -6.99
CA THR A 173 3.05 -3.32 -8.21
C THR A 173 2.34 -1.99 -7.97
N GLY A 174 2.36 -1.11 -8.97
CA GLY A 174 1.57 0.13 -8.97
C GLY A 174 2.03 1.19 -7.97
N GLY A 175 3.21 1.04 -7.37
CA GLY A 175 3.81 2.06 -6.54
C GLY A 175 4.17 3.32 -7.33
N ASP A 176 3.88 4.50 -6.79
CA ASP A 176 4.20 5.80 -7.39
C ASP A 176 4.71 6.75 -6.30
N ALA A 177 5.98 6.53 -5.93
CA ALA A 177 6.58 7.22 -4.81
C ALA A 177 7.19 8.57 -5.20
N ALA A 178 6.93 9.61 -4.41
CA ALA A 178 7.75 10.81 -4.41
C ALA A 178 9.16 10.49 -3.90
N GLY A 179 9.25 9.66 -2.85
CA GLY A 179 10.48 9.24 -2.20
C GLY A 179 11.19 8.08 -2.88
N ASN A 180 12.06 7.41 -2.13
CA ASN A 180 12.74 6.20 -2.59
C ASN A 180 11.81 4.99 -2.52
N GLY A 181 12.07 3.98 -3.37
CA GLY A 181 11.36 2.71 -3.32
C GLY A 181 9.92 2.84 -3.78
N GLY A 182 9.68 2.89 -5.09
CA GLY A 182 8.31 2.95 -5.62
C GLY A 182 7.49 1.74 -5.16
N GLY A 183 8.03 0.54 -5.32
CA GLY A 183 7.43 -0.68 -4.79
C GLY A 183 7.75 -0.81 -3.30
N VAL A 184 9.03 -0.91 -2.97
CA VAL A 184 9.50 -1.21 -1.62
C VAL A 184 10.58 -0.24 -1.19
N ASN A 185 10.40 0.38 -0.03
CA ASN A 185 11.39 1.24 0.60
C ASN A 185 11.85 0.63 1.94
N ILE A 186 13.14 0.31 2.04
CA ILE A 186 13.79 -0.27 3.21
C ILE A 186 14.81 0.74 3.70
N LEU A 187 14.66 1.19 4.95
CA LEU A 187 15.47 2.25 5.52
C LEU A 187 15.99 1.88 6.90
N ASP A 188 17.32 1.86 7.02
CA ASP A 188 18.10 1.69 8.25
C ASP A 188 17.64 0.47 9.08
N VAL A 189 17.41 -0.67 8.40
CA VAL A 189 17.08 -1.96 9.01
C VAL A 189 18.36 -2.76 9.22
N THR A 190 18.68 -3.08 10.48
CA THR A 190 19.89 -3.83 10.85
C THR A 190 19.70 -5.34 10.87
N GLY A 191 18.45 -5.80 10.92
CA GLY A 191 18.10 -7.20 10.63
C GLY A 191 18.01 -7.46 9.11
N LEU A 192 17.59 -8.67 8.73
CA LEU A 192 17.54 -9.06 7.32
C LEU A 192 16.16 -8.85 6.71
N VAL A 193 16.09 -8.18 5.56
CA VAL A 193 14.88 -8.17 4.72
C VAL A 193 15.05 -9.12 3.55
N SER A 194 14.20 -10.13 3.46
CA SER A 194 14.27 -11.18 2.45
C SER A 194 13.11 -11.12 1.47
N PHE A 195 13.40 -11.31 0.18
CA PHE A 195 12.42 -11.48 -0.89
C PHE A 195 12.67 -12.84 -1.55
N ALA A 196 11.68 -13.73 -1.52
CA ALA A 196 11.76 -15.04 -2.15
C ALA A 196 10.57 -15.26 -3.08
N ASP A 197 10.84 -15.68 -4.32
CA ASP A 197 9.79 -16.05 -5.27
C ASP A 197 8.79 -14.91 -5.54
N MET A 198 9.30 -13.68 -5.53
CA MET A 198 8.52 -12.46 -5.68
C MET A 198 8.46 -12.00 -7.14
N THR A 199 7.46 -11.17 -7.46
CA THR A 199 7.52 -10.28 -8.62
C THR A 199 7.38 -8.83 -8.16
N ILE A 200 8.32 -7.98 -8.54
CA ILE A 200 8.31 -6.54 -8.20
C ILE A 200 8.29 -5.79 -9.50
N SER A 201 7.12 -5.28 -9.88
CA SER A 201 6.89 -4.83 -11.25
C SER A 201 6.16 -3.50 -11.36
N GLY A 202 6.47 -2.71 -12.38
CA GLY A 202 5.65 -1.55 -12.75
C GLY A 202 5.61 -0.44 -11.68
N ASN A 203 6.60 -0.41 -10.78
CA ASN A 203 6.67 0.60 -9.73
C ASN A 203 7.53 1.78 -10.16
N THR A 204 7.19 2.96 -9.66
CA THR A 204 7.78 4.22 -10.09
C THR A 204 8.20 5.11 -8.92
N THR A 205 9.31 5.83 -9.10
CA THR A 205 9.62 7.00 -8.28
C THR A 205 9.68 8.27 -9.13
N SER A 206 9.09 9.36 -8.64
CA SER A 206 9.13 10.66 -9.31
C SER A 206 10.36 11.47 -8.92
N THR A 207 10.73 11.50 -7.63
CA THR A 207 11.88 12.28 -7.15
C THR A 207 12.92 11.49 -6.34
N GLY A 208 12.66 10.24 -5.96
CA GLY A 208 13.62 9.38 -5.27
C GLY A 208 14.29 8.34 -6.15
N HIS A 209 14.93 7.37 -5.52
CA HIS A 209 15.72 6.30 -6.11
C HIS A 209 15.02 4.94 -5.97
N GLY A 210 15.38 3.95 -6.78
CA GLY A 210 14.82 2.60 -6.62
C GLY A 210 13.37 2.55 -7.06
N GLY A 211 13.09 2.48 -8.36
CA GLY A 211 11.72 2.36 -8.86
C GLY A 211 11.00 1.15 -8.27
N GLY A 212 11.68 -0.01 -8.29
CA GLY A 212 11.20 -1.22 -7.64
C GLY A 212 11.50 -1.21 -6.14
N ILE A 213 12.78 -1.31 -5.79
CA ILE A 213 13.26 -1.43 -4.41
C ILE A 213 14.31 -0.36 -4.12
N SER A 214 14.23 0.24 -2.94
CA SER A 214 15.32 1.02 -2.34
C SER A 214 15.77 0.36 -1.03
N ALA A 215 17.06 0.06 -0.94
CA ALA A 215 17.73 -0.43 0.26
C ALA A 215 18.76 0.58 0.73
N VAL A 216 18.44 1.32 1.78
CA VAL A 216 19.32 2.34 2.37
C VAL A 216 19.69 1.88 3.77
N GLY A 217 20.99 1.71 4.03
CA GLY A 217 21.47 1.31 5.36
C GLY A 217 20.97 -0.05 5.83
N SER A 218 20.66 -0.95 4.90
CA SER A 218 19.94 -2.19 5.20
C SER A 218 20.55 -3.39 4.50
N ASP A 219 20.50 -4.54 5.19
CA ASP A 219 20.88 -5.82 4.63
C ASP A 219 19.67 -6.50 3.97
N VAL A 220 19.84 -6.92 2.72
CA VAL A 220 18.74 -7.45 1.90
C VAL A 220 19.17 -8.71 1.16
N GLU A 221 18.33 -9.75 1.18
CA GLU A 221 18.47 -10.93 0.33
C GLU A 221 17.31 -11.03 -0.67
N ILE A 222 17.63 -11.22 -1.95
CA ILE A 222 16.64 -11.36 -3.03
C ILE A 222 16.90 -12.67 -3.77
N VAL A 223 15.99 -13.63 -3.66
CA VAL A 223 16.13 -14.97 -4.22
C VAL A 223 14.98 -15.29 -5.17
N ASN A 224 15.31 -15.87 -6.33
CA ASN A 224 14.34 -16.38 -7.30
C ASN A 224 13.22 -15.39 -7.65
N THR A 225 13.57 -14.12 -7.76
CA THR A 225 12.61 -13.02 -7.91
C THR A 225 12.70 -12.43 -9.32
N THR A 226 11.61 -11.84 -9.80
CA THR A 226 11.62 -11.01 -11.01
C THR A 226 11.41 -9.55 -10.64
N ILE A 227 12.34 -8.68 -11.05
CA ILE A 227 12.27 -7.23 -10.84
C ILE A 227 12.18 -6.56 -12.21
N GLU A 228 11.01 -6.05 -12.58
CA GLU A 228 10.75 -5.66 -13.96
C GLU A 228 9.93 -4.40 -14.18
N ASN A 229 10.18 -3.72 -15.30
CA ASN A 229 9.40 -2.55 -15.72
C ASN A 229 9.32 -1.43 -14.66
N ASN A 230 10.27 -1.39 -13.72
CA ASN A 230 10.29 -0.36 -12.68
C ASN A 230 11.06 0.88 -13.16
N THR A 231 10.63 2.06 -12.72
CA THR A 231 11.10 3.33 -13.28
C THR A 231 11.50 4.36 -12.22
N THR A 232 12.65 5.01 -12.37
CA THR A 232 12.92 6.30 -11.71
C THR A 232 12.82 7.43 -12.74
N GLN A 233 11.89 8.37 -12.57
CA GLN A 233 11.58 9.40 -13.57
C GLN A 233 12.51 10.62 -13.50
N ALA A 234 13.00 11.00 -12.31
CA ALA A 234 13.77 12.22 -12.14
C ALA A 234 15.10 12.19 -12.91
N THR A 235 15.38 13.29 -13.62
CA THR A 235 16.56 13.44 -14.50
C THR A 235 17.81 13.95 -13.76
N THR A 236 17.71 14.27 -12.47
CA THR A 236 18.81 14.77 -11.64
C THR A 236 19.22 13.73 -10.58
N GLU A 237 20.49 13.31 -10.62
CA GLU A 237 21.14 12.37 -9.69
C GLU A 237 20.24 11.24 -9.15
N ARG A 238 19.64 10.42 -10.05
CA ARG A 238 18.87 9.22 -9.68
C ARG A 238 19.51 7.93 -10.15
N PHE A 239 19.22 6.88 -9.40
CA PHE A 239 19.89 5.59 -9.46
C PHE A 239 18.87 4.46 -9.31
N GLY A 240 19.05 3.38 -10.07
CA GLY A 240 18.35 2.12 -9.84
C GLY A 240 16.88 2.15 -10.26
N GLY A 241 16.60 1.88 -11.55
CA GLY A 241 15.21 1.65 -11.98
C GLY A 241 14.59 0.47 -11.25
N GLY A 242 15.30 -0.66 -11.16
CA GLY A 242 14.89 -1.84 -10.42
C GLY A 242 15.25 -1.76 -8.93
N LEU A 243 16.54 -1.63 -8.64
CA LEU A 243 17.09 -1.66 -7.28
C LEU A 243 18.06 -0.50 -7.04
N PHE A 244 17.86 0.22 -5.95
CA PHE A 244 18.80 1.21 -5.44
C PHE A 244 19.42 0.76 -4.13
N ILE A 245 20.72 0.99 -3.98
CA ILE A 245 21.50 0.63 -2.80
C ILE A 245 22.34 1.83 -2.35
N ALA A 246 22.26 2.16 -1.07
CA ALA A 246 23.08 3.20 -0.45
C ALA A 246 23.39 2.86 1.01
N PRO A 247 24.46 3.41 1.61
CA PRO A 247 24.70 3.29 3.04
C PRO A 247 23.60 4.01 3.83
N GLY A 248 23.52 3.72 5.13
CA GLY A 248 22.49 4.25 6.02
C GLY A 248 22.62 5.74 6.31
N LEU A 249 21.58 6.28 6.95
CA LEU A 249 21.59 7.68 7.39
C LEU A 249 22.45 7.89 8.64
N SER A 250 22.65 6.83 9.44
CA SER A 250 23.50 6.85 10.63
C SER A 250 24.98 6.58 10.30
N LEU A 251 25.87 6.94 11.22
CA LEU A 251 27.32 6.80 11.04
C LEU A 251 27.83 5.34 11.12
N ALA A 252 26.97 4.37 11.41
CA ALA A 252 27.38 2.98 11.66
C ALA A 252 26.84 1.98 10.62
N GLU A 253 25.86 2.35 9.81
CA GLU A 253 25.14 1.41 8.95
C GLU A 253 25.67 1.45 7.51
N GLY A 254 26.25 0.31 7.09
CA GLY A 254 26.50 0.01 5.68
C GLY A 254 25.22 -0.55 5.02
N ALA A 255 25.36 -1.13 3.83
CA ALA A 255 24.29 -1.89 3.21
C ALA A 255 24.86 -3.10 2.46
N THR A 256 24.39 -4.30 2.78
CA THR A 256 24.76 -5.53 2.05
C THR A 256 23.55 -6.09 1.34
N VAL A 257 23.59 -6.10 0.01
CA VAL A 257 22.53 -6.70 -0.80
C VAL A 257 23.06 -7.92 -1.53
N THR A 258 22.41 -9.07 -1.30
CA THR A 258 22.71 -10.32 -1.98
C THR A 258 21.54 -10.70 -2.89
N VAL A 259 21.83 -10.95 -4.16
CA VAL A 259 20.82 -11.28 -5.16
C VAL A 259 21.16 -12.59 -5.85
N LYS A 260 20.26 -13.57 -5.78
CA LYS A 260 20.47 -14.94 -6.25
C LYS A 260 19.36 -15.38 -7.19
N LYS A 261 19.71 -15.94 -8.36
CA LYS A 261 18.73 -16.53 -9.32
C LYS A 261 17.60 -15.58 -9.71
N THR A 262 17.88 -14.28 -9.70
CA THR A 262 16.88 -13.22 -9.91
C THR A 262 17.05 -12.63 -11.30
N THR A 263 15.96 -12.17 -11.88
CA THR A 263 15.95 -11.48 -13.17
C THR A 263 15.65 -10.00 -12.98
N PHE A 264 16.48 -9.14 -13.59
CA PHE A 264 16.20 -7.72 -13.77
C PHE A 264 15.94 -7.45 -15.25
N ASN A 265 14.70 -7.11 -15.61
CA ASN A 265 14.34 -6.83 -16.99
C ASN A 265 13.55 -5.54 -17.19
N ASN A 266 13.88 -4.82 -18.26
CA ASN A 266 13.15 -3.62 -18.70
C ASN A 266 13.00 -2.53 -17.61
N ASN A 267 13.87 -2.50 -16.60
CA ASN A 267 13.88 -1.43 -15.63
C ASN A 267 14.57 -0.20 -16.21
N THR A 268 14.04 0.97 -15.87
CA THR A 268 14.47 2.24 -16.44
C THR A 268 14.87 3.21 -15.34
N SER A 269 16.06 3.79 -15.46
CA SER A 269 16.39 5.00 -14.72
C SER A 269 16.61 6.15 -15.69
N ALA A 270 15.95 7.28 -15.49
CA ALA A 270 16.18 8.46 -16.32
C ALA A 270 17.65 8.92 -16.31
N LYS A 271 18.44 8.56 -15.29
CA LYS A 271 19.85 8.97 -15.20
C LYS A 271 20.86 7.84 -15.13
N SER A 272 20.78 6.93 -14.16
CA SER A 272 21.87 5.98 -13.91
C SER A 272 21.39 4.64 -13.39
N GLY A 273 21.95 3.53 -13.88
CA GLY A 273 21.66 2.19 -13.36
C GLY A 273 20.21 1.78 -13.60
N GLY A 274 19.88 1.42 -14.85
CA GLY A 274 18.50 1.06 -15.21
C GLY A 274 18.01 -0.13 -14.39
N ALA A 275 18.83 -1.17 -14.24
CA ALA A 275 18.56 -2.27 -13.33
C ALA A 275 18.94 -1.89 -11.90
N ILE A 276 20.23 -1.65 -11.66
CA ILE A 276 20.78 -1.50 -10.30
C ILE A 276 21.62 -0.22 -10.23
N GLY A 277 21.36 0.59 -9.22
CA GLY A 277 22.13 1.80 -8.93
C GLY A 277 22.70 1.78 -7.51
N ILE A 278 23.99 2.01 -7.38
CA ILE A 278 24.70 2.04 -6.08
C ILE A 278 25.27 3.44 -5.86
N GLU A 279 24.90 4.11 -4.75
CA GLU A 279 25.43 5.42 -4.36
C GLU A 279 26.19 5.32 -3.02
N GLY A 280 27.51 5.28 -3.11
CA GLY A 280 28.40 5.21 -1.96
C GLY A 280 28.70 6.57 -1.30
N ARG A 281 28.39 7.71 -1.93
CA ARG A 281 28.64 9.04 -1.34
C ARG A 281 27.47 9.51 -0.46
N TYR A 282 26.50 8.65 -0.21
CA TYR A 282 25.36 9.00 0.61
C TYR A 282 25.82 9.19 2.06
N LYS A 283 25.87 10.46 2.49
CA LYS A 283 26.22 10.94 3.85
C LYS A 283 27.62 10.62 4.34
N ASN A 284 28.02 9.36 4.45
CA ASN A 284 29.30 8.92 5.00
C ASN A 284 29.79 7.71 4.20
N GLY A 285 31.08 7.60 3.90
CA GLY A 285 31.67 6.51 3.12
C GLY A 285 31.61 5.14 3.80
N ASN A 286 30.46 4.74 4.34
CA ASN A 286 30.20 3.44 4.92
C ASN A 286 30.19 2.37 3.82
N PRO A 287 30.52 1.11 4.14
CA PRO A 287 30.55 0.04 3.16
C PRO A 287 29.19 -0.20 2.50
N VAL A 288 29.20 -0.39 1.19
CA VAL A 288 28.06 -0.90 0.42
C VAL A 288 28.54 -2.11 -0.36
N ALA A 289 27.91 -3.26 -0.13
CA ALA A 289 28.22 -4.50 -0.82
C ALA A 289 27.04 -4.96 -1.67
N LEU A 290 27.32 -5.33 -2.92
CA LEU A 290 26.37 -6.02 -3.79
C LEU A 290 27.00 -7.34 -4.24
N VAL A 291 26.29 -8.44 -3.99
CA VAL A 291 26.64 -9.77 -4.46
C VAL A 291 25.56 -10.25 -5.42
N LEU A 292 25.93 -10.59 -6.66
CA LEU A 292 25.05 -11.13 -7.67
C LEU A 292 25.46 -12.57 -7.98
N GLU A 293 24.58 -13.53 -7.74
CA GLU A 293 24.79 -14.96 -8.02
C GLU A 293 23.73 -15.47 -9.00
N ASN A 294 24.15 -15.93 -10.18
CA ASN A 294 23.22 -16.48 -11.17
C ASN A 294 22.08 -15.51 -11.55
N VAL A 295 22.40 -14.22 -11.64
CA VAL A 295 21.47 -13.14 -11.94
C VAL A 295 21.42 -12.88 -13.45
N THR A 296 20.21 -12.69 -13.97
CA THR A 296 19.99 -12.35 -15.38
C THR A 296 19.59 -10.88 -15.50
N VAL A 297 20.26 -10.10 -16.36
CA VAL A 297 20.01 -8.65 -16.50
C VAL A 297 19.87 -8.28 -17.99
N PHE A 298 18.68 -7.89 -18.45
CA PHE A 298 18.45 -7.54 -19.86
C PHE A 298 17.40 -6.43 -20.07
N GLY A 299 17.45 -5.72 -21.19
CA GLY A 299 16.43 -4.70 -21.53
C GLY A 299 16.42 -3.45 -20.64
N ASN A 300 17.31 -3.35 -19.65
CA ASN A 300 17.36 -2.21 -18.73
C ASN A 300 18.00 -1.00 -19.40
N THR A 301 17.45 0.19 -19.12
CA THR A 301 17.84 1.44 -19.79
C THR A 301 18.16 2.54 -18.78
N ALA A 302 19.25 3.28 -19.01
CA ALA A 302 19.55 4.50 -18.30
C ALA A 302 20.46 5.44 -19.09
N GLY A 303 20.51 6.70 -18.68
CA GLY A 303 21.46 7.67 -19.25
C GLY A 303 22.94 7.27 -19.08
N ASN A 304 23.28 6.65 -17.95
CA ASN A 304 24.61 6.10 -17.65
C ASN A 304 24.48 4.70 -17.03
N GLY A 305 25.21 3.71 -17.54
CA GLY A 305 25.13 2.34 -17.01
C GLY A 305 23.71 1.76 -17.15
N GLY A 306 23.34 1.37 -18.37
CA GLY A 306 21.97 0.90 -18.68
C GLY A 306 21.49 -0.24 -17.79
N ALA A 307 22.39 -1.14 -17.39
CA ALA A 307 22.12 -2.18 -16.40
C ALA A 307 22.54 -1.72 -15.00
N ILE A 308 23.84 -1.69 -14.71
CA ILE A 308 24.38 -1.40 -13.38
C ILE A 308 25.18 -0.10 -13.44
N PHE A 309 24.98 0.76 -12.45
CA PHE A 309 25.78 1.96 -12.24
C PHE A 309 26.20 2.08 -10.79
N THR A 310 27.47 2.42 -10.55
CA THR A 310 28.04 2.62 -9.23
C THR A 310 28.66 4.00 -9.11
N LYS A 311 28.40 4.71 -8.01
CA LYS A 311 29.04 5.96 -7.66
C LYS A 311 29.71 5.83 -6.30
N ALA A 312 31.00 5.49 -6.31
CA ALA A 312 31.76 5.26 -5.09
C ALA A 312 32.12 6.56 -4.34
N ALA A 313 32.32 6.43 -3.04
CA ALA A 313 33.15 7.29 -2.20
C ALA A 313 34.38 6.51 -1.72
N ASP A 314 35.29 7.20 -1.03
CA ASP A 314 36.31 6.52 -0.24
C ASP A 314 35.72 6.07 1.10
N LEU A 315 36.23 4.97 1.65
CA LEU A 315 35.85 4.46 2.97
C LEU A 315 36.11 5.50 4.05
N ALA A 316 35.14 5.71 4.93
CA ALA A 316 35.25 6.68 6.03
C ALA A 316 36.42 6.38 6.99
N THR A 317 36.85 5.10 7.07
CA THR A 317 37.87 4.62 8.02
C THR A 317 39.30 4.87 7.56
N ASP A 318 39.58 4.88 6.25
CA ASP A 318 40.94 4.99 5.72
C ASP A 318 41.12 6.01 4.57
N ASN A 319 40.02 6.47 3.96
CA ASN A 319 39.99 7.44 2.86
C ASN A 319 40.91 7.08 1.66
N THR A 320 41.12 5.78 1.43
CA THR A 320 42.04 5.26 0.40
C THR A 320 41.44 4.12 -0.43
N GLN A 321 40.42 3.43 0.11
CA GLN A 321 39.72 2.34 -0.56
C GLN A 321 38.30 2.75 -0.92
N SER A 322 37.78 2.24 -2.04
CA SER A 322 36.37 2.44 -2.38
C SER A 322 35.47 1.83 -1.31
N ASN A 323 34.39 2.54 -0.96
CA ASN A 323 33.39 2.00 -0.06
C ASN A 323 32.40 1.03 -0.73
N ILE A 324 32.52 0.79 -2.03
CA ILE A 324 31.66 -0.14 -2.77
C ILE A 324 32.40 -1.44 -3.05
N SER A 325 31.80 -2.57 -2.69
CA SER A 325 32.17 -3.91 -3.13
C SER A 325 31.11 -4.47 -4.07
N LEU A 326 31.51 -4.92 -5.26
CA LEU A 326 30.63 -5.58 -6.23
C LEU A 326 31.20 -6.94 -6.58
N VAL A 327 30.46 -8.00 -6.25
CA VAL A 327 30.77 -9.38 -6.61
C VAL A 327 29.74 -9.86 -7.62
N VAL A 328 30.21 -10.37 -8.75
CA VAL A 328 29.36 -11.02 -9.75
C VAL A 328 29.87 -12.42 -9.93
N ASP A 329 29.08 -13.38 -9.47
CA ASP A 329 29.34 -14.80 -9.58
C ASP A 329 28.28 -15.48 -10.46
N HIS A 330 28.76 -16.36 -11.31
CA HIS A 330 27.93 -17.24 -12.12
C HIS A 330 28.48 -18.64 -11.91
N SER A 331 27.99 -19.29 -10.85
CA SER A 331 28.29 -20.68 -10.58
C SER A 331 27.43 -21.54 -11.51
N THR A 332 28.10 -22.12 -12.51
CA THR A 332 27.53 -23.09 -13.46
C THR A 332 27.17 -24.41 -12.81
#